data_AF-A0A7R7CPJ9-F1
#
_entry.id   AF-A0A7R7CPJ9-F1
#
_cell.length_a   1.000
_cell.length_b   1.000
_cell.length_c   1.000
_cell.angle_alpha   90.00
_cell.angle_beta   90.00
_cell.angle_gamma   90.00
#
_symmetry.space_group_name_H-M   'P 1'
#
loop_
_entity.id
_entity.type
_entity.pdbx_description
1 polymer ?
#
loop_
_entity_poly.entity_id
_entity_poly.type
_entity_poly.pdbx_seq_one_letter_code
_entity_poly.pdbx_strand_id
1 'polypeptide(L)' 'MRYITGAALSTMSSFLVVRGLKRTLTLRMEWHSTTALAIAQVRDGHSAVG' A
#
# COMPACT_ATOMS: atom_id res chain seq x y z
N MET A 1 -16.28 19.98 -4.41
CA MET A 1 -16.89 18.66 -4.13
C MET A 1 -16.89 18.26 -2.66
N ARG A 2 -15.77 18.32 -1.90
CA ARG A 2 -15.77 17.98 -0.45
C ARG A 2 -16.82 18.72 0.39
N TYR A 3 -17.06 20.00 0.10
CA TYR A 3 -18.05 20.83 0.81
C TYR A 3 -19.50 20.63 0.34
N ILE A 4 -19.72 19.82 -0.72
CA ILE A 4 -21.04 19.53 -1.29
C ILE A 4 -21.47 18.11 -0.91
N THR A 5 -20.54 17.15 -0.89
CA THR A 5 -20.81 15.73 -0.57
C THR A 5 -20.48 15.34 0.87
N GLY A 6 -19.85 16.23 1.65
CA GLY A 6 -19.48 15.96 3.05
C GLY A 6 -18.36 14.93 3.24
N ALA A 7 -17.69 14.47 2.16
CA ALA A 7 -16.61 13.48 2.21
C ALA A 7 -15.29 14.08 2.74
N ALA A 8 -15.33 14.62 3.96
CA ALA A 8 -14.21 15.23 4.63
C ALA A 8 -13.47 14.22 5.50
N LEU A 9 -12.15 14.08 5.27
CA LEU A 9 -11.28 13.33 6.16
C LEU A 9 -11.23 13.98 7.55
N SER A 10 -11.38 13.17 8.59
CA SER A 10 -11.12 13.57 9.98
C SER A 10 -9.66 13.98 10.16
N THR A 11 -9.41 14.93 11.06
CA THR A 11 -8.07 15.37 11.45
C THR A 11 -7.21 14.20 11.92
N MET A 12 -7.78 13.29 12.71
CA MET A 12 -7.05 12.12 13.21
C MET A 12 -6.67 11.16 12.07
N SER A 13 -7.60 10.86 11.18
CA SER A 13 -7.33 10.01 10.00
C SER A 13 -6.25 10.65 9.11
N SER A 14 -6.32 11.96 8.90
CA SER A 14 -5.33 12.71 8.11
C SER A 14 -3.93 12.62 8.74
N PHE A 15 -3.83 12.77 10.07
CA PHE A 15 -2.57 12.64 10.80
C PHE A 15 -1.97 11.24 10.64
N LEU A 16 -2.78 10.19 10.78
CA LEU A 16 -2.32 8.80 10.64
C LEU A 16 -1.80 8.51 9.23
N VAL A 17 -2.48 9.01 8.20
CA VAL A 17 -2.02 8.91 6.80
C VAL A 17 -0.66 9.58 6.65
N VAL A 18 -0.51 10.83 7.07
CA VAL A 18 0.76 11.57 6.93
C VAL A 18 1.90 10.89 7.71
N ARG A 19 1.62 10.37 8.91
CA ARG A 19 2.59 9.60 9.69
C ARG A 19 3.08 8.37 8.92
N GLY A 20 2.17 7.62 8.31
CA GLY A 20 2.48 6.42 7.53
C GLY A 20 3.19 6.71 6.20
N LEU A 21 2.91 7.87 5.59
CA LEU A 21 3.58 8.34 4.38
C LEU A 21 5.02 8.78 4.66
N LYS A 22 5.22 9.64 5.67
CA LYS A 22 6.53 10.26 5.92
C LYS A 22 7.57 9.33 6.55
N ARG A 23 7.16 8.42 7.45
CA ARG A 23 8.13 7.60 8.19
C ARG A 23 8.52 6.31 7.51
N THR A 24 7.59 5.65 6.82
CA THR A 24 7.76 4.21 6.51
C THR A 24 7.22 3.79 5.14
N LEU A 25 6.73 4.71 4.31
CA LEU A 25 6.20 4.34 2.99
C LEU A 25 7.25 3.68 2.11
N THR A 26 8.42 4.31 1.97
CA THR A 26 9.51 3.81 1.12
C THR A 26 9.92 2.41 1.54
N LEU A 27 10.17 2.20 2.84
CA LEU A 27 10.56 0.89 3.36
C LEU A 27 9.48 -0.18 3.15
N ARG A 28 8.20 0.15 3.35
CA ARG A 28 7.11 -0.80 3.09
C ARG A 28 7.00 -1.14 1.61
N MET A 29 7.12 -0.16 0.73
CA MET A 29 6.99 -0.38 -0.72
C MET A 29 8.17 -1.18 -1.29
N GLU A 30 9.38 -0.94 -0.79
CA GLU A 30 10.56 -1.74 -1.14
C GLU A 30 10.36 -3.20 -0.77
N TRP A 31 10.08 -3.49 0.51
CA TRP A 31 9.81 -4.85 0.96
C TRP A 31 8.64 -5.50 0.23
N HIS A 32 7.55 -4.78 0.04
CA HIS A 32 6.37 -5.28 -0.65
C HIS A 32 6.68 -5.65 -2.10
N SER A 33 7.40 -4.79 -2.83
CA SER A 33 7.73 -5.02 -4.24
C SER A 33 8.69 -6.20 -4.40
N THR A 34 9.75 -6.26 -3.60
CA THR A 34 10.73 -7.35 -3.63
C THR A 34 10.08 -8.70 -3.31
N THR A 35 9.24 -8.74 -2.26
CA THR A 35 8.55 -9.97 -1.87
C THR A 35 7.51 -10.39 -2.91
N ALA A 36 6.74 -9.44 -3.45
CA ALA A 36 5.75 -9.73 -4.48
C ALA A 36 6.41 -10.29 -5.75
N LEU A 37 7.55 -9.74 -6.16
CA LEU A 37 8.30 -10.25 -7.31
C LEU A 37 8.80 -11.67 -7.09
N ALA A 38 9.39 -11.95 -5.92
CA ALA A 38 9.84 -13.30 -5.58
C ALA A 38 8.70 -14.32 -5.63
N ILE A 39 7.53 -13.96 -5.10
CA ILE A 39 6.33 -14.82 -5.15
C ILE A 39 5.85 -15.00 -6.59
N ALA A 40 5.84 -13.94 -7.41
CA ALA A 40 5.42 -14.03 -8.80
C ALA A 40 6.33 -14.96 -9.61
N GLN A 41 7.65 -14.87 -9.44
CA GLN A 41 8.62 -15.75 -10.10
C GLN A 41 8.44 -17.23 -9.70
N VAL A 42 8.14 -17.50 -8.44
CA VAL A 42 7.83 -18.86 -7.98
C VAL A 42 6.52 -19.36 -8.61
N ARG A 43 5.50 -18.50 -8.71
CA ARG A 43 4.21 -18.85 -9.31
C ARG A 43 4.35 -19.24 -10.78
N ASP A 44 5.09 -18.48 -11.58
CA ASP A 44 5.23 -18.74 -13.03
C ASP A 44 5.87 -20.11 -13.34
N GLY A 45 6.59 -20.72 -12.39
CA GLY A 45 7.15 -22.06 -12.50
C GLY A 45 6.38 -23.17 -11.78
N HIS A 46 5.29 -22.84 -11.07
CA HIS A 46 4.59 -23.79 -10.20
C HIS A 46 3.39 -24.43 -10.90
N SER A 47 3.47 -25.74 -11.14
CA SER A 47 2.47 -26.52 -11.91
C SER A 47 1.05 -26.51 -11.34
N ALA A 48 0.85 -26.14 -10.07
CA ALA A 48 -0.47 -26.05 -9.45
C ALA A 48 -1.14 -24.66 -9.60
N VAL A 49 -0.40 -23.63 -10.02
CA VAL A 49 -0.89 -22.25 -10.14
C VAL A 49 -0.28 -21.59 -11.38
N GLY A 50 -0.69 -22.06 -12.56
CA GLY A 50 -0.37 -21.49 -13.88
C GLY A 50 -1.65 -21.35 -14.70
#